data_AF-A0A131YAS0-F1
#
_entry.id   AF-A0A131YAS0-F1
#
_cell.length_a   1.000
_cell.length_b   1.000
_cell.length_c   1.000
_cell.angle_alpha   90.00
_cell.angle_beta   90.00
_cell.angle_gamma   90.00
#
_symmetry.space_group_name_H-M   'P 1'
#
loop_
_entity.id
_entity.type
_entity.pdbx_description
1 polymer ?
#
loop_
_entity_poly.entity_id
_entity_poly.type
_entity_poly.pdbx_seq_one_letter_code
_entity_poly.pdbx_strand_id
1 'polypeptide(L)'
;MSPRKSPFGDLGKATLRGIRKCPKCGTYNGTRGVRCKNKACDAVFRERGARKRAADAVRILAPGSQQLYSVRLLRGEARTFVQLSVDGTAHCDGCEGASGCAHVQAALRCGAQAQALPLKASVVAAQEASVRQAIWELAAAEGPPLVQRVSKSALVARFQGGFVHVLVSPRRELRCAGCFAQGPNPGCVHSYACLCALTSVDTLRAVAPKQPEPSLTFPQWLAGVTERINETMRYEGSGRPDPLVFHVPHQFFDCLQQRICGRRLPARRDGAQCSWHITSLLHVRHIFDSPDVPLEDTRAFVENRDGTYRVYQPPPSDGQRADGCPRIKPLELKTFLNSHPACPFVIEWSPDVLPRSRVGELRLKFEYGHLRNGQVELRPPLPVSPPCY
;
A
#
# COMPACT_ATOMS: atom_id res chain seq x y z
N MET A 1 8.28 56.56 8.19
CA MET A 1 7.62 56.10 6.95
C MET A 1 8.72 55.64 6.00
N SER A 2 8.89 54.32 5.82
CA SER A 2 9.91 53.78 4.90
C SER A 2 9.33 53.62 3.48
N PRO A 3 10.11 53.89 2.42
CA PRO A 3 9.60 53.92 1.05
C PRO A 3 9.30 52.51 0.53
N ARG A 4 8.20 52.36 -0.22
CA ARG A 4 7.81 51.09 -0.85
C ARG A 4 8.82 50.71 -1.93
N LYS A 5 9.41 49.52 -1.82
CA LYS A 5 10.30 48.93 -2.84
C LYS A 5 9.51 48.61 -4.13
N SER A 6 10.10 48.90 -5.29
CA SER A 6 9.52 48.60 -6.60
C SER A 6 9.37 47.09 -6.82
N PRO A 7 8.24 46.61 -7.39
CA PRO A 7 7.83 45.20 -7.39
C PRO A 7 8.72 44.24 -8.20
N PHE A 8 9.79 44.72 -8.83
CA PHE A 8 10.70 43.90 -9.66
C PHE A 8 12.19 44.19 -9.43
N GLY A 9 12.54 44.89 -8.34
CA GLY A 9 13.93 45.27 -8.05
C GLY A 9 14.87 44.09 -7.79
N ASP A 10 14.32 42.94 -7.40
CA ASP A 10 15.08 41.74 -7.00
C ASP A 10 15.21 40.69 -8.13
N LEU A 11 14.66 40.95 -9.33
CA LEU A 11 14.87 40.09 -10.49
C LEU A 11 16.21 40.46 -11.13
N GLY A 12 17.26 39.68 -10.87
CA GLY A 12 18.59 39.88 -11.45
C GLY A 12 18.60 40.03 -12.97
N LYS A 13 19.73 40.51 -13.54
CA LYS A 13 19.89 40.88 -14.96
C LYS A 13 19.22 39.89 -15.92
N ALA A 14 18.36 40.39 -16.81
CA ALA A 14 17.59 39.59 -17.77
C ALA A 14 18.50 38.71 -18.63
N THR A 15 18.52 37.41 -18.37
CA THR A 15 19.28 36.46 -19.19
C THR A 15 18.51 36.17 -20.47
N LEU A 16 19.16 36.23 -21.65
CA LEU A 16 18.57 35.87 -22.95
C LEU A 16 18.31 34.35 -23.11
N ARG A 17 18.21 33.60 -22.00
CA ARG A 17 17.92 32.16 -22.00
C ARG A 17 16.45 31.96 -22.36
N GLY A 18 16.19 30.99 -23.25
CA GLY A 18 14.82 30.61 -23.64
C GLY A 18 14.21 31.46 -24.75
N ILE A 19 14.96 32.39 -25.34
CA ILE A 19 14.53 33.20 -26.49
C ILE A 19 15.48 33.03 -27.69
N ARG A 20 14.93 33.14 -28.90
CA ARG A 20 15.63 33.08 -30.19
C ARG A 20 15.10 34.17 -31.13
N LYS A 21 15.91 34.63 -32.08
CA LYS A 21 15.42 35.51 -33.15
C LYS A 21 14.74 34.70 -34.26
N CYS A 22 13.66 35.23 -34.82
CA CYS A 22 13.09 34.70 -36.06
C CYS A 22 14.06 34.95 -37.21
N PRO A 23 14.42 33.95 -38.03
CA PRO A 23 15.31 34.16 -39.17
C PRO A 23 14.64 34.96 -40.29
N LYS A 24 13.29 35.03 -40.34
CA LYS A 24 12.54 35.77 -41.37
C LYS A 24 12.34 37.25 -41.04
N CYS A 25 12.08 37.60 -39.78
CA CYS A 25 11.74 38.98 -39.39
C CYS A 25 12.48 39.51 -38.15
N GLY A 26 13.46 38.76 -37.63
CA GLY A 26 14.27 39.19 -36.48
C GLY A 26 13.56 39.23 -35.12
N THR A 27 12.22 39.09 -35.09
CA THR A 27 11.43 39.16 -33.84
C THR A 27 11.90 38.11 -32.82
N TYR A 28 12.02 38.50 -31.55
CA TYR A 28 12.37 37.56 -30.47
C TYR A 28 11.18 36.65 -30.13
N ASN A 29 11.43 35.35 -30.19
CA ASN A 29 10.47 34.28 -29.98
C ASN A 29 10.96 33.36 -28.87
N GLY A 30 10.04 32.70 -28.16
CA GLY A 30 10.43 31.62 -27.25
C GLY A 30 11.05 30.45 -28.03
N THR A 31 12.05 29.78 -27.49
CA THR A 31 12.69 28.61 -28.13
C THR A 31 11.71 27.45 -28.37
N ARG A 32 10.63 27.37 -27.58
CA ARG A 32 9.55 26.39 -27.72
C ARG A 32 8.38 26.86 -28.61
N GLY A 33 8.43 28.08 -29.13
CA GLY A 33 7.38 28.65 -29.97
C GLY A 33 7.26 27.90 -31.30
N VAL A 34 6.03 27.61 -31.72
CA VAL A 34 5.73 26.81 -32.92
C VAL A 34 5.72 27.66 -34.19
N ARG A 35 5.38 28.95 -34.05
CA ARG A 35 5.36 29.98 -35.10
C ARG A 35 5.88 31.30 -34.56
N CYS A 36 6.18 32.24 -35.45
CA CYS A 36 6.59 33.59 -35.09
C CYS A 36 5.47 34.31 -34.32
N LYS A 37 5.86 35.05 -33.27
CA LYS A 37 4.96 35.91 -32.48
C LYS A 37 4.53 37.16 -33.26
N ASN A 38 5.32 37.61 -34.23
CA ASN A 38 4.94 38.72 -35.08
C ASN A 38 3.81 38.25 -36.02
N LYS A 39 2.60 38.81 -35.87
CA LYS A 39 1.43 38.43 -36.67
C LYS A 39 1.58 38.76 -38.16
N ALA A 40 2.42 39.72 -38.52
CA ALA A 40 2.77 40.01 -39.91
C ALA A 40 3.84 39.05 -40.47
N CYS A 41 4.35 38.12 -39.65
CA CYS A 41 5.30 37.10 -40.05
C CYS A 41 4.68 35.71 -39.90
N ASP A 42 4.53 35.05 -41.03
CA ASP A 42 4.03 33.68 -41.20
C ASP A 42 5.10 32.60 -40.91
N ALA A 43 6.30 32.96 -40.43
CA ALA A 43 7.37 32.00 -40.21
C ALA A 43 6.96 30.93 -39.18
N VAL A 44 6.91 29.68 -39.63
CA VAL A 44 6.64 28.50 -38.80
C VAL A 44 7.95 27.84 -38.44
N PHE A 45 8.23 27.68 -37.14
CA PHE A 45 9.47 27.07 -36.67
C PHE A 45 9.36 25.55 -36.49
N ARG A 46 8.12 25.05 -36.39
CA ARG A 46 7.76 23.63 -36.33
C ARG A 46 6.37 23.46 -36.94
N GLU A 47 6.20 22.56 -37.89
CA GLU A 47 4.86 22.22 -38.40
C GLU A 47 4.05 21.48 -37.31
N ARG A 48 2.73 21.70 -37.29
CA ARG A 48 1.82 20.87 -36.49
C ARG A 48 1.77 19.48 -37.14
N GLY A 49 2.56 18.56 -36.61
CA GLY A 49 2.45 17.13 -36.94
C GLY A 49 3.77 16.50 -37.35
N ALA A 50 4.09 15.38 -36.72
CA ALA A 50 5.13 14.44 -37.13
C ALA A 50 6.60 14.95 -37.16
N ARG A 51 7.28 14.83 -36.01
CA ARG A 51 8.46 13.93 -36.10
C ARG A 51 7.88 12.61 -36.59
N LYS A 52 8.01 12.24 -37.87
CA LYS A 52 7.88 10.85 -38.30
C LYS A 52 8.97 10.11 -37.53
N ARG A 53 8.62 9.61 -36.34
CA ARG A 53 9.46 8.61 -35.68
C ARG A 53 9.41 7.42 -36.62
N ALA A 54 10.59 7.02 -37.11
CA ALA A 54 10.76 5.93 -38.06
C ALA A 54 10.02 4.67 -37.59
N ALA A 55 9.71 3.79 -38.54
CA ALA A 55 9.13 2.48 -38.26
C ALA A 55 9.91 1.79 -37.12
N ASP A 56 9.17 1.20 -36.20
CA ASP A 56 9.62 0.64 -34.93
C ASP A 56 9.53 -0.88 -35.04
N ALA A 57 10.60 -1.49 -35.56
CA ALA A 57 10.77 -2.93 -35.67
C ALA A 57 11.69 -3.43 -34.55
N VAL A 58 11.34 -4.56 -33.94
CA VAL A 58 12.13 -5.22 -32.89
C VAL A 58 12.10 -6.73 -33.11
N ARG A 59 13.27 -7.36 -33.21
CA ARG A 59 13.41 -8.82 -33.34
C ARG A 59 13.05 -9.53 -32.05
N ILE A 60 12.18 -10.54 -32.12
CA ILE A 60 11.76 -11.37 -31.00
C ILE A 60 12.73 -12.54 -30.83
N LEU A 61 13.00 -12.93 -29.58
CA LEU A 61 13.74 -14.14 -29.24
C LEU A 61 12.79 -15.34 -29.42
N ALA A 62 12.83 -15.97 -30.59
CA ALA A 62 12.05 -17.17 -30.88
C ALA A 62 12.97 -18.41 -30.86
N PRO A 63 12.49 -19.58 -30.41
CA PRO A 63 13.20 -20.84 -30.61
C PRO A 63 13.13 -21.22 -32.09
N GLY A 64 14.27 -21.60 -32.68
CA GLY A 64 14.37 -22.04 -34.08
C GLY A 64 15.11 -21.08 -35.01
N SER A 65 15.14 -21.42 -36.30
CA SER A 65 15.87 -20.66 -37.35
C SER A 65 15.08 -19.51 -37.95
N GLN A 66 13.78 -19.41 -37.66
CA GLN A 66 12.89 -18.38 -38.20
C GLN A 66 13.11 -17.04 -37.48
N GLN A 67 13.20 -15.95 -38.23
CA GLN A 67 13.38 -14.63 -37.65
C GLN A 67 12.04 -13.91 -37.53
N LEU A 68 11.55 -13.79 -36.29
CA LEU A 68 10.29 -13.11 -36.00
C LEU A 68 10.52 -11.69 -35.50
N TYR A 69 9.74 -10.74 -35.99
CA TYR A 69 9.84 -9.32 -35.64
C TYR A 69 8.47 -8.77 -35.22
N SER A 70 8.45 -7.91 -34.21
CA SER A 70 7.29 -7.05 -33.92
C SER A 70 7.51 -5.68 -34.55
N VAL A 71 6.63 -5.31 -35.48
CA VAL A 71 6.79 -4.10 -36.30
C VAL A 71 5.59 -3.17 -36.13
N ARG A 72 5.86 -1.86 -36.14
CA ARG A 72 4.85 -0.80 -36.23
C ARG A 72 5.37 0.35 -37.09
N LEU A 73 4.58 0.83 -38.05
CA LEU A 73 5.02 1.89 -38.97
C LEU A 73 4.83 3.28 -38.37
N LEU A 74 3.67 3.57 -37.78
CA LEU A 74 3.36 4.85 -37.17
C LEU A 74 2.99 4.75 -35.69
N ARG A 75 3.24 5.84 -34.95
CA ARG A 75 2.88 5.91 -33.54
C ARG A 75 1.35 5.97 -33.39
N GLY A 76 0.76 4.95 -32.78
CA GLY A 76 -0.69 4.83 -32.57
C GLY A 76 -1.30 3.65 -33.30
N GLU A 77 -0.60 3.11 -34.30
CA GLU A 77 -0.97 1.87 -34.97
C GLU A 77 -0.68 0.66 -34.08
N ALA A 78 -1.45 -0.41 -34.31
CA ALA A 78 -1.19 -1.72 -33.72
C ALA A 78 0.17 -2.25 -34.21
N ARG A 79 0.84 -3.00 -33.35
CA ARG A 79 2.01 -3.79 -33.77
C ARG A 79 1.54 -5.04 -34.49
N THR A 80 2.29 -5.47 -35.50
CA THR A 80 2.08 -6.74 -36.21
C THR A 80 3.33 -7.61 -36.13
N PHE A 81 3.18 -8.89 -36.41
CA PHE A 81 4.32 -9.79 -36.57
C PHE A 81 4.75 -9.85 -38.03
N VAL A 82 6.07 -9.88 -38.22
CA VAL A 82 6.71 -10.14 -39.51
C VAL A 82 7.68 -11.29 -39.32
N GLN A 83 7.55 -12.31 -40.15
CA GLN A 83 8.41 -13.48 -40.16
C GLN A 83 9.30 -13.44 -41.41
N LEU A 84 10.61 -13.59 -41.21
CA LEU A 84 11.58 -13.73 -42.29
C LEU A 84 12.19 -15.13 -42.22
N SER A 85 12.05 -15.87 -43.32
CA SER A 85 12.62 -17.19 -43.49
C SER A 85 14.04 -17.11 -44.03
N VAL A 86 14.82 -18.17 -43.82
CA VAL A 86 16.19 -18.30 -44.36
C VAL A 86 16.20 -18.34 -45.89
N ASP A 87 15.13 -18.82 -46.52
CA ASP A 87 14.99 -18.91 -47.99
C ASP A 87 14.62 -17.56 -48.64
N GLY A 88 14.66 -16.45 -47.88
CA GLY A 88 14.34 -15.11 -48.35
C GLY A 88 12.85 -14.81 -48.46
N THR A 89 11.97 -15.74 -48.07
CA THR A 89 10.52 -15.49 -47.99
C THR A 89 10.20 -14.65 -46.76
N ALA A 90 9.27 -13.71 -46.92
CA ALA A 90 8.80 -12.84 -45.85
C ALA A 90 7.28 -12.91 -45.75
N HIS A 91 6.77 -12.98 -44.53
CA HIS A 91 5.34 -13.01 -44.22
C HIS A 91 5.01 -11.91 -43.22
N CYS A 92 3.95 -11.16 -43.47
CA CYS A 92 3.48 -10.07 -42.61
C CYS A 92 2.01 -10.26 -42.26
N ASP A 93 1.71 -10.61 -41.01
CA ASP A 93 0.36 -10.91 -40.54
C ASP A 93 -0.59 -9.73 -40.74
N GLY A 94 -0.11 -8.51 -40.49
CA GLY A 94 -0.90 -7.28 -40.58
C GLY A 94 -1.17 -6.80 -42.01
N CYS A 95 -0.61 -7.47 -43.02
CA CYS A 95 -0.85 -7.20 -44.43
C CYS A 95 -1.24 -8.48 -45.18
N GLU A 96 -1.95 -9.38 -44.50
CA GLU A 96 -2.49 -10.62 -45.08
C GLU A 96 -1.41 -11.48 -45.77
N GLY A 97 -0.19 -11.45 -45.24
CA GLY A 97 0.95 -12.22 -45.75
C GLY A 97 1.79 -11.55 -46.82
N ALA A 98 1.56 -10.26 -47.13
CA ALA A 98 2.35 -9.55 -48.12
C ALA A 98 3.86 -9.50 -47.78
N SER A 99 4.70 -9.96 -48.71
CA SER A 99 6.16 -10.04 -48.57
C SER A 99 6.90 -8.74 -48.92
N GLY A 100 6.25 -7.82 -49.65
CA GLY A 100 6.84 -6.56 -50.12
C GLY A 100 6.44 -5.31 -49.33
N CYS A 101 5.73 -5.46 -48.20
CA CYS A 101 5.12 -4.33 -47.51
C CYS A 101 6.14 -3.50 -46.70
N ALA A 102 5.73 -2.30 -46.30
CA ALA A 102 6.56 -1.42 -45.47
C ALA A 102 6.95 -2.07 -44.13
N HIS A 103 6.16 -3.01 -43.59
CA HIS A 103 6.50 -3.75 -42.36
C HIS A 103 7.67 -4.70 -42.59
N VAL A 104 7.68 -5.46 -43.69
CA VAL A 104 8.80 -6.34 -44.06
C VAL A 104 10.06 -5.51 -44.27
N GLN A 105 9.93 -4.39 -44.98
CA GLN A 105 11.03 -3.46 -45.21
C GLN A 105 11.59 -2.85 -43.91
N ALA A 106 10.76 -2.68 -42.88
CA ALA A 106 11.21 -2.24 -41.57
C ALA A 106 11.87 -3.39 -40.77
N ALA A 107 11.35 -4.60 -40.87
CA ALA A 107 11.96 -5.79 -40.26
C ALA A 107 13.35 -6.10 -40.84
N LEU A 108 13.52 -6.03 -42.17
CA LEU A 108 14.80 -6.22 -42.85
C LEU A 108 15.86 -5.20 -42.42
N ARG A 109 15.44 -3.98 -42.03
CA ARG A 109 16.33 -2.91 -41.54
C ARG A 109 16.47 -2.90 -40.02
N CYS A 110 15.89 -3.87 -39.31
CA CYS A 110 15.84 -3.89 -37.86
C CYS A 110 17.17 -4.32 -37.25
N GLY A 111 17.83 -3.42 -36.52
CA GLY A 111 18.96 -3.75 -35.65
C GLY A 111 18.60 -3.93 -34.16
N ALA A 112 17.33 -3.72 -33.78
CA ALA A 112 16.88 -3.81 -32.40
C ALA A 112 16.39 -5.22 -32.04
N GLN A 113 16.65 -5.63 -30.81
CA GLN A 113 16.26 -6.94 -30.29
C GLN A 113 15.42 -6.79 -29.02
N ALA A 114 14.45 -7.68 -28.84
CA ALA A 114 13.57 -7.70 -27.70
C ALA A 114 14.33 -8.04 -26.43
N GLN A 115 13.93 -7.40 -25.33
CA GLN A 115 14.51 -7.67 -24.01
C GLN A 115 13.74 -8.81 -23.35
N ALA A 116 14.38 -9.97 -23.14
CA ALA A 116 13.83 -11.02 -22.29
C ALA A 116 13.61 -10.49 -20.87
N LEU A 117 12.40 -10.64 -20.34
CA LEU A 117 12.09 -10.25 -18.97
C LEU A 117 12.17 -11.48 -18.06
N PRO A 118 12.95 -11.44 -16.97
CA PRO A 118 12.98 -12.52 -15.99
C PRO A 118 11.61 -12.67 -15.33
N LEU A 119 11.28 -13.91 -14.98
CA LEU A 119 10.09 -14.25 -14.22
C LEU A 119 10.55 -14.90 -12.90
N LYS A 120 10.61 -14.12 -11.83
CA LYS A 120 11.08 -14.61 -10.52
C LYS A 120 10.06 -15.55 -9.91
N ALA A 121 10.52 -16.71 -9.43
CA ALA A 121 9.66 -17.70 -8.79
C ALA A 121 8.85 -17.13 -7.62
N SER A 122 9.43 -16.24 -6.81
CA SER A 122 8.74 -15.58 -5.69
C SER A 122 7.54 -14.73 -6.12
N VAL A 123 7.62 -14.07 -7.28
CA VAL A 123 6.54 -13.22 -7.82
C VAL A 123 5.40 -14.07 -8.33
N VAL A 124 5.72 -15.18 -9.00
CA VAL A 124 4.73 -16.15 -9.49
C VAL A 124 4.07 -16.89 -8.33
N ALA A 125 4.83 -17.25 -7.30
CA ALA A 125 4.34 -17.91 -6.10
C ALA A 125 3.32 -17.05 -5.31
N ALA A 126 3.43 -15.72 -5.39
CA ALA A 126 2.53 -14.76 -4.75
C ALA A 126 1.20 -14.52 -5.51
N GLN A 127 1.01 -15.13 -6.68
CA GLN A 127 -0.26 -15.06 -7.41
C GLN A 127 -1.28 -16.07 -6.84
N GLU A 128 -2.56 -15.88 -7.20
CA GLU A 128 -3.62 -16.86 -6.93
C GLU A 128 -3.23 -18.24 -7.48
N ALA A 129 -3.67 -19.31 -6.80
CA ALA A 129 -3.33 -20.68 -7.16
C ALA A 129 -3.66 -21.03 -8.62
N SER A 130 -4.81 -20.59 -9.12
CA SER A 130 -5.26 -20.79 -10.50
C SER A 130 -4.31 -20.13 -11.52
N VAL A 131 -3.97 -18.87 -11.29
CA VAL A 131 -3.05 -18.07 -12.14
C VAL A 131 -1.64 -18.65 -12.11
N ARG A 132 -1.15 -18.99 -10.91
CA ARG A 132 0.18 -19.59 -10.71
C ARG A 132 0.32 -20.89 -11.49
N GLN A 133 -0.67 -21.77 -11.39
CA GLN A 133 -0.70 -23.05 -12.12
C GLN A 133 -0.67 -22.82 -13.63
N ALA A 134 -1.52 -21.92 -14.15
CA ALA A 134 -1.55 -21.61 -15.58
C ALA A 134 -0.21 -21.04 -16.10
N ILE A 135 0.48 -20.21 -15.30
CA ILE A 135 1.81 -19.69 -15.67
C ILE A 135 2.85 -20.82 -15.70
N TRP A 136 2.80 -21.76 -14.76
CA TRP A 136 3.72 -22.90 -14.73
C TRP A 136 3.48 -23.87 -15.89
N GLU A 137 2.24 -24.15 -16.24
CA GLU A 137 1.90 -24.96 -17.42
C GLU A 137 2.41 -24.31 -18.70
N LEU A 138 2.20 -22.99 -18.86
CA LEU A 138 2.75 -22.23 -19.97
C LEU A 138 4.29 -22.27 -19.99
N ALA A 139 4.92 -22.17 -18.82
CA ALA A 139 6.38 -22.25 -18.68
C ALA A 139 6.93 -23.61 -19.09
N ALA A 140 6.26 -24.68 -18.69
CA ALA A 140 6.63 -26.06 -18.99
C ALA A 140 6.46 -26.38 -20.48
N ALA A 141 5.39 -25.87 -21.11
CA ALA A 141 5.11 -26.11 -22.53
C ALA A 141 6.01 -25.31 -23.48
N GLU A 142 6.23 -24.02 -23.20
CA GLU A 142 6.83 -23.09 -24.19
C GLU A 142 8.33 -22.82 -23.98
N GLY A 143 8.81 -23.03 -22.75
CA GLY A 143 10.17 -22.68 -22.32
C GLY A 143 10.43 -21.16 -22.24
N PRO A 144 11.54 -20.75 -21.60
CA PRO A 144 11.94 -19.35 -21.49
C PRO A 144 12.51 -18.78 -22.81
N PRO A 145 12.47 -17.44 -23.02
CA PRO A 145 11.79 -16.45 -22.20
C PRO A 145 10.30 -16.36 -22.53
N LEU A 146 9.45 -16.44 -21.50
CA LEU A 146 7.99 -16.38 -21.65
C LEU A 146 7.47 -14.99 -22.00
N VAL A 147 8.16 -13.95 -21.53
CA VAL A 147 7.78 -12.56 -21.77
C VAL A 147 8.99 -11.79 -22.24
N GLN A 148 8.80 -11.00 -23.29
CA GLN A 148 9.83 -10.11 -23.82
C GLN A 148 9.25 -8.73 -24.05
N ARG A 149 10.09 -7.72 -23.88
CA ARG A 149 9.73 -6.32 -24.09
C ARG A 149 10.19 -5.86 -25.46
N VAL A 150 9.22 -5.41 -26.27
CA VAL A 150 9.46 -4.84 -27.60
C VAL A 150 9.34 -3.31 -27.61
N SER A 151 8.68 -2.70 -26.63
CA SER A 151 8.71 -1.25 -26.44
C SER A 151 8.33 -0.84 -25.00
N LYS A 152 8.25 0.47 -24.74
CA LYS A 152 7.76 0.97 -23.45
C LYS A 152 6.31 0.59 -23.15
N SER A 153 5.48 0.41 -24.18
CA SER A 153 4.04 0.19 -24.07
C SER A 153 3.57 -1.14 -24.69
N ALA A 154 4.48 -2.04 -25.05
CA ALA A 154 4.15 -3.31 -25.67
C ALA A 154 5.15 -4.40 -25.24
N LEU A 155 4.59 -5.55 -24.88
CA LEU A 155 5.25 -6.79 -24.55
C LEU A 155 4.82 -7.85 -25.56
N VAL A 156 5.57 -8.94 -25.63
CA VAL A 156 5.18 -10.18 -26.29
C VAL A 156 5.23 -11.29 -25.28
N ALA A 157 4.17 -12.09 -25.22
CA ALA A 157 4.09 -13.29 -24.39
C ALA A 157 4.06 -14.53 -25.29
N ARG A 158 4.64 -15.63 -24.82
CA ARG A 158 4.51 -16.94 -25.47
C ARG A 158 3.07 -17.45 -25.43
N PHE A 159 2.65 -18.11 -26.50
CA PHE A 159 1.32 -18.71 -26.65
C PHE A 159 1.34 -19.86 -27.65
N GLN A 160 1.07 -21.09 -27.23
CA GLN A 160 0.82 -22.27 -28.10
C GLN A 160 1.81 -22.42 -29.27
N GLY A 161 3.12 -22.37 -29.00
CA GLY A 161 4.19 -22.46 -30.00
C GLY A 161 4.50 -21.14 -30.73
N GLY A 162 3.78 -20.06 -30.42
CA GLY A 162 3.93 -18.73 -31.02
C GLY A 162 3.98 -17.60 -29.98
N PHE A 163 3.59 -16.40 -30.42
CA PHE A 163 3.64 -15.18 -29.62
C PHE A 163 2.37 -14.35 -29.76
N VAL A 164 2.04 -13.61 -28.70
CA VAL A 164 0.93 -12.65 -28.69
C VAL A 164 1.39 -11.30 -28.14
N HIS A 165 0.93 -10.20 -28.74
CA HIS A 165 1.18 -8.87 -28.18
C HIS A 165 0.34 -8.62 -26.92
N VAL A 166 0.99 -8.08 -25.90
CA VAL A 166 0.32 -7.56 -24.70
C VAL A 166 0.65 -6.07 -24.57
N LEU A 167 -0.40 -5.24 -24.65
CA LEU A 167 -0.29 -3.79 -24.61
C LEU A 167 -0.38 -3.27 -23.17
N VAL A 168 0.47 -2.29 -22.85
CA VAL A 168 0.46 -1.58 -21.56
C VAL A 168 -0.20 -0.22 -21.76
N SER A 169 -1.36 -0.02 -21.12
CA SER A 169 -2.08 1.26 -21.17
C SER A 169 -1.36 2.35 -20.34
N PRO A 170 -1.64 3.64 -20.58
CA PRO A 170 -1.13 4.72 -19.72
C PRO A 170 -1.52 4.59 -18.24
N ARG A 171 -2.65 3.91 -17.96
CA ARG A 171 -3.11 3.57 -16.60
C ARG A 171 -2.45 2.31 -16.04
N ARG A 172 -1.45 1.75 -16.72
CA ARG A 172 -0.73 0.51 -16.37
C ARG A 172 -1.61 -0.74 -16.38
N GLU A 173 -2.65 -0.75 -17.21
CA GLU A 173 -3.46 -1.93 -17.45
C GLU A 173 -2.86 -2.75 -18.60
N LEU A 174 -2.88 -4.08 -18.48
CA LEU A 174 -2.41 -4.99 -19.51
C LEU A 174 -3.57 -5.50 -20.36
N ARG A 175 -3.42 -5.45 -21.68
CA ARG A 175 -4.41 -5.96 -22.64
C ARG A 175 -3.74 -6.90 -23.62
N CYS A 176 -4.11 -8.18 -23.57
CA CYS A 176 -3.63 -9.18 -24.50
C CYS A 176 -4.43 -9.11 -25.81
N ALA A 177 -3.74 -8.97 -26.95
CA ALA A 177 -4.40 -8.83 -28.25
C ALA A 177 -5.18 -10.08 -28.67
N GLY A 178 -4.70 -11.28 -28.33
CA GLY A 178 -5.36 -12.54 -28.71
C GLY A 178 -6.57 -12.88 -27.83
N CYS A 179 -6.46 -12.70 -26.52
CA CYS A 179 -7.52 -13.11 -25.58
C CYS A 179 -8.62 -12.05 -25.40
N PHE A 180 -8.35 -10.78 -25.71
CA PHE A 180 -9.32 -9.70 -25.53
C PHE A 180 -10.54 -9.81 -26.46
N ALA A 181 -10.43 -10.54 -27.56
CA ALA A 181 -11.55 -10.78 -28.48
C ALA A 181 -12.64 -11.70 -27.90
N GLN A 182 -12.37 -12.43 -26.81
CA GLN A 182 -13.25 -13.48 -26.27
C GLN A 182 -14.19 -12.99 -25.14
N GLY A 183 -14.29 -11.67 -24.92
CA GLY A 183 -15.20 -11.06 -23.95
C GLY A 183 -14.51 -10.41 -22.74
N PRO A 184 -15.28 -9.81 -21.81
CA PRO A 184 -14.77 -8.89 -20.78
C PRO A 184 -14.12 -9.56 -19.55
N ASN A 185 -13.67 -10.82 -19.63
CA ASN A 185 -13.10 -11.50 -18.47
C ASN A 185 -11.69 -10.92 -18.12
N PRO A 186 -11.44 -10.41 -16.91
CA PRO A 186 -10.21 -9.73 -16.58
C PRO A 186 -9.06 -10.72 -16.37
N GLY A 187 -8.01 -10.60 -17.20
CA GLY A 187 -6.72 -11.24 -16.96
C GLY A 187 -6.58 -12.64 -17.57
N CYS A 188 -6.16 -12.72 -18.83
CA CYS A 188 -5.65 -13.99 -19.37
C CYS A 188 -4.26 -14.32 -18.80
N VAL A 189 -3.83 -15.58 -18.93
CA VAL A 189 -2.48 -16.03 -18.50
C VAL A 189 -1.35 -15.20 -19.09
N HIS A 190 -1.47 -14.72 -20.34
CA HIS A 190 -0.47 -13.85 -20.98
C HIS A 190 -0.34 -12.50 -20.27
N SER A 191 -1.46 -11.91 -19.86
CA SER A 191 -1.47 -10.67 -19.09
C SER A 191 -0.85 -10.87 -17.71
N TYR A 192 -1.17 -11.99 -17.04
CA TYR A 192 -0.59 -12.31 -15.73
C TYR A 192 0.92 -12.61 -15.81
N ALA A 193 1.37 -13.37 -16.81
CA ALA A 193 2.78 -13.59 -17.07
C ALA A 193 3.51 -12.26 -17.32
N CYS A 194 2.92 -11.37 -18.11
CA CYS A 194 3.46 -10.03 -18.37
C CYS A 194 3.53 -9.17 -17.09
N LEU A 195 2.49 -9.22 -16.25
CA LEU A 195 2.48 -8.53 -14.96
C LEU A 195 3.61 -9.02 -14.07
N CYS A 196 3.72 -10.34 -13.91
CA CYS A 196 4.76 -10.99 -13.10
C CYS A 196 6.17 -10.70 -13.64
N ALA A 197 6.35 -10.63 -14.95
CA ALA A 197 7.63 -10.30 -15.56
C ALA A 197 8.02 -8.83 -15.31
N LEU A 198 7.07 -7.89 -15.42
CA LEU A 198 7.31 -6.49 -15.11
C LEU A 198 7.68 -6.27 -13.64
N THR A 199 6.94 -6.91 -12.71
CA THR A 199 7.22 -6.83 -11.27
C THR A 199 8.52 -7.54 -10.88
N SER A 200 8.97 -8.52 -11.67
CA SER A 200 10.25 -9.22 -11.45
C SER A 200 11.47 -8.36 -11.82
N VAL A 201 11.33 -7.47 -12.82
CA VAL A 201 12.40 -6.59 -13.33
C VAL A 201 12.53 -5.33 -12.48
N ASP A 202 11.42 -4.76 -12.03
CA ASP A 202 11.46 -3.63 -11.12
C ASP A 202 12.02 -4.11 -9.77
N THR A 203 13.22 -3.63 -9.40
CA THR A 203 13.72 -3.73 -8.02
C THR A 203 12.74 -3.01 -7.10
N LEU A 204 11.73 -3.74 -6.64
CA LEU A 204 10.73 -3.37 -5.64
C LEU A 204 10.22 -1.92 -5.74
N ARG A 205 9.42 -1.64 -6.76
CA ARG A 205 8.06 -1.21 -6.42
C ARG A 205 7.19 -2.42 -6.67
N ALA A 206 7.20 -3.34 -5.70
CA ALA A 206 6.15 -4.33 -5.60
C ALA A 206 4.85 -3.59 -5.88
N VAL A 207 4.21 -3.92 -7.00
CA VAL A 207 2.78 -3.70 -7.11
C VAL A 207 2.26 -4.63 -6.04
N ALA A 208 2.10 -4.06 -4.84
CA ALA A 208 1.40 -4.70 -3.76
C ALA A 208 0.11 -5.28 -4.35
N PRO A 209 -0.30 -6.48 -3.94
CA PRO A 209 -1.57 -7.05 -4.37
C PRO A 209 -2.66 -5.97 -4.32
N LYS A 210 -3.62 -5.99 -5.26
CA LYS A 210 -4.75 -5.04 -5.29
C LYS A 210 -5.57 -5.05 -3.98
N GLN A 211 -5.27 -5.97 -3.07
CA GLN A 211 -5.60 -5.96 -1.65
C GLN A 211 -4.39 -6.51 -0.85
N PRO A 212 -3.56 -5.70 -0.17
CA PRO A 212 -2.86 -6.18 1.01
C PRO A 212 -3.85 -6.13 2.19
N GLU A 213 -4.55 -7.23 2.44
CA GLU A 213 -5.39 -7.37 3.64
C GLU A 213 -4.53 -7.88 4.82
N PRO A 214 -4.46 -7.19 5.98
CA PRO A 214 -4.44 -5.74 6.17
C PRO A 214 -3.05 -5.27 6.67
N SER A 215 -2.61 -4.08 6.27
CA SER A 215 -1.84 -3.25 7.20
C SER A 215 -2.74 -3.02 8.41
N LEU A 216 -2.35 -3.48 9.61
CA LEU A 216 -3.07 -3.27 10.86
C LEU A 216 -3.69 -1.86 10.87
N THR A 217 -5.00 -1.74 10.99
CA THR A 217 -5.68 -0.43 11.00
C THR A 217 -5.70 0.15 12.41
N PHE A 218 -5.98 1.45 12.56
CA PHE A 218 -6.12 2.07 13.89
C PHE A 218 -7.18 1.38 14.76
N PRO A 219 -8.40 1.06 14.28
CA PRO A 219 -9.40 0.35 15.09
C PRO A 219 -8.92 -1.04 15.54
N GLN A 220 -8.30 -1.82 14.66
CA GLN A 220 -7.76 -3.14 14.98
C GLN A 220 -6.61 -3.06 15.99
N TRP A 221 -5.72 -2.08 15.83
CA TRP A 221 -4.66 -1.82 16.80
C TRP A 221 -5.24 -1.41 18.17
N LEU A 222 -6.21 -0.51 18.19
CA LEU A 222 -6.85 -0.05 19.41
C LEU A 222 -7.57 -1.21 20.12
N ALA A 223 -8.25 -2.08 19.38
CA ALA A 223 -8.87 -3.28 19.94
C ALA A 223 -7.86 -4.14 20.70
N GLY A 224 -6.65 -4.35 20.15
CA GLY A 224 -5.58 -5.06 20.84
C GLY A 224 -5.03 -4.33 22.08
N VAL A 225 -4.95 -2.99 22.05
CA VAL A 225 -4.59 -2.19 23.24
C VAL A 225 -5.65 -2.35 24.33
N THR A 226 -6.93 -2.29 23.96
CA THR A 226 -8.07 -2.42 24.88
C THR A 226 -8.18 -3.82 25.46
N GLU A 227 -8.01 -4.84 24.63
CA GLU A 227 -7.89 -6.23 25.08
C GLU A 227 -6.78 -6.37 26.10
N ARG A 228 -5.61 -5.76 25.85
CA ARG A 228 -4.49 -5.81 26.78
C ARG A 228 -4.78 -5.12 28.11
N ILE A 229 -5.51 -4.00 28.11
CA ILE A 229 -5.98 -3.34 29.34
C ILE A 229 -6.91 -4.30 30.11
N ASN A 230 -7.88 -4.91 29.43
CA ASN A 230 -8.82 -5.86 30.04
C ASN A 230 -8.07 -7.04 30.67
N GLU A 231 -7.16 -7.69 29.92
CA GLU A 231 -6.35 -8.84 30.38
C GLU A 231 -5.44 -8.55 31.57
N THR A 232 -5.07 -7.29 31.76
CA THR A 232 -4.22 -6.85 32.88
C THR A 232 -5.00 -6.79 34.19
N MET A 233 -6.31 -6.54 34.14
CA MET A 233 -7.19 -6.51 35.31
C MET A 233 -7.57 -7.93 35.74
N ARG A 234 -6.64 -8.67 36.35
CA ARG A 234 -6.85 -10.04 36.84
C ARG A 234 -7.23 -10.05 38.32
N TYR A 235 -8.11 -10.98 38.71
CA TYR A 235 -8.55 -11.06 40.10
C TYR A 235 -7.46 -11.50 41.07
N GLU A 236 -6.46 -12.28 40.65
CA GLU A 236 -5.30 -12.65 41.48
C GLU A 236 -4.28 -11.51 41.64
N GLY A 237 -4.39 -10.44 40.84
CA GLY A 237 -3.41 -9.38 40.83
C GLY A 237 -3.47 -8.45 42.06
N SER A 238 -2.44 -7.61 42.19
CA SER A 238 -2.32 -6.63 43.28
C SER A 238 -3.24 -5.43 43.11
N GLY A 239 -3.76 -5.18 41.89
CA GLY A 239 -4.44 -3.94 41.53
C GLY A 239 -3.50 -2.83 41.04
N ARG A 240 -2.18 -3.07 41.05
CA ARG A 240 -1.14 -2.14 40.59
C ARG A 240 -0.23 -2.82 39.59
N PRO A 241 -0.67 -2.98 38.33
CA PRO A 241 0.13 -3.62 37.30
C PRO A 241 1.31 -2.74 36.88
N ASP A 242 2.34 -3.37 36.30
CA ASP A 242 3.40 -2.64 35.62
C ASP A 242 2.85 -1.83 34.44
N PRO A 243 3.47 -0.69 34.09
CA PRO A 243 3.04 0.12 32.96
C PRO A 243 3.00 -0.69 31.65
N LEU A 244 1.89 -0.60 30.92
CA LEU A 244 1.81 -1.20 29.59
C LEU A 244 2.57 -0.32 28.59
N VAL A 245 3.54 -0.89 27.89
CA VAL A 245 4.38 -0.16 26.93
C VAL A 245 4.15 -0.68 25.51
N PHE A 246 3.87 0.24 24.59
CA PHE A 246 3.63 -0.06 23.18
C PHE A 246 4.53 0.79 22.28
N HIS A 247 5.06 0.18 21.23
CA HIS A 247 5.72 0.92 20.13
C HIS A 247 4.67 1.22 19.06
N VAL A 248 4.32 2.48 18.89
CA VAL A 248 3.15 2.91 18.13
C VAL A 248 3.58 3.77 16.94
N PRO A 249 3.09 3.50 15.72
CA PRO A 249 3.25 4.42 14.59
C PRO A 249 2.64 5.79 14.93
N HIS A 250 3.31 6.88 14.56
CA HIS A 250 2.83 8.24 14.88
C HIS A 250 1.39 8.47 14.42
N GLN A 251 1.03 7.95 13.23
CA GLN A 251 -0.32 8.06 12.69
C GLN A 251 -1.42 7.46 13.58
N PHE A 252 -1.13 6.39 14.34
CA PHE A 252 -2.11 5.81 15.27
C PHE A 252 -2.19 6.60 16.55
N PHE A 253 -1.06 7.12 17.01
CA PHE A 253 -1.06 8.03 18.14
C PHE A 253 -1.80 9.33 17.82
N ASP A 254 -1.68 9.88 16.61
CA ASP A 254 -2.45 11.06 16.17
C ASP A 254 -3.96 10.81 16.27
N CYS A 255 -4.43 9.63 15.85
CA CYS A 255 -5.83 9.21 15.99
C CYS A 255 -6.23 9.01 17.48
N LEU A 256 -5.37 8.39 18.29
CA LEU A 256 -5.62 8.22 19.72
C LEU A 256 -5.69 9.58 20.43
N GLN A 257 -4.80 10.50 20.09
CA GLN A 257 -4.71 11.83 20.68
C GLN A 257 -6.01 12.63 20.47
N GLN A 258 -6.68 12.46 19.33
CA GLN A 258 -8.00 13.07 19.09
C GLN A 258 -9.04 12.63 20.13
N ARG A 259 -9.00 11.37 20.56
CA ARG A 259 -9.88 10.83 21.61
C ARG A 259 -9.45 11.26 23.02
N ILE A 260 -8.14 11.36 23.26
CA ILE A 260 -7.59 11.84 24.54
C ILE A 260 -7.94 13.31 24.76
N CYS A 261 -7.71 14.14 23.75
CA CYS A 261 -7.65 15.58 23.94
C CYS A 261 -8.93 16.32 23.56
N GLY A 262 -9.72 15.87 22.59
CA GLY A 262 -10.61 16.80 21.88
C GLY A 262 -9.81 18.04 21.43
N ARG A 263 -10.04 19.21 22.06
CA ARG A 263 -9.26 20.47 21.89
C ARG A 263 -8.28 20.81 23.05
N ARG A 264 -8.05 19.94 24.03
CA ARG A 264 -7.24 20.22 25.25
C ARG A 264 -5.76 19.88 25.08
N LEU A 265 -4.89 20.61 25.78
CA LEU A 265 -3.43 20.44 25.78
C LEU A 265 -2.97 19.39 26.83
N PRO A 266 -1.78 18.80 26.69
CA PRO A 266 -1.24 17.81 27.64
C PRO A 266 -1.04 18.39 29.05
N ALA A 267 -1.20 17.54 30.07
CA ALA A 267 -1.09 17.93 31.47
C ALA A 267 0.35 18.25 31.88
N ARG A 268 1.32 17.57 31.27
CA ARG A 268 2.76 17.87 31.40
C ARG A 268 3.44 17.66 30.05
N ARG A 269 4.36 18.57 29.71
CA ARG A 269 5.24 18.47 28.56
C ARG A 269 6.68 18.62 29.03
N ASP A 270 7.47 17.57 28.89
CA ASP A 270 8.89 17.55 29.24
C ASP A 270 9.71 17.28 27.97
N GLY A 271 10.21 18.35 27.37
CA GLY A 271 10.76 18.30 26.01
C GLY A 271 9.73 17.80 24.98
N ALA A 272 9.99 16.62 24.42
CA ALA A 272 9.13 15.95 23.44
C ALA A 272 8.10 15.00 24.06
N GLN A 273 8.24 14.65 25.35
CA GLN A 273 7.33 13.74 26.03
C GLN A 273 6.09 14.47 26.53
N CYS A 274 4.92 13.90 26.28
CA CYS A 274 3.63 14.41 26.74
C CYS A 274 2.96 13.41 27.68
N SER A 275 2.32 13.89 28.74
CA SER A 275 1.54 13.08 29.67
C SER A 275 0.14 13.65 29.89
N TRP A 276 -0.86 12.77 29.94
CA TRP A 276 -2.26 13.09 30.22
C TRP A 276 -2.76 12.26 31.41
N HIS A 277 -3.43 12.93 32.35
CA HIS A 277 -4.03 12.29 33.51
C HIS A 277 -5.54 12.28 33.34
N ILE A 278 -6.11 11.10 33.13
CA ILE A 278 -7.54 10.89 32.92
C ILE A 278 -8.17 10.49 34.25
N THR A 279 -8.96 11.39 34.82
CA THR A 279 -9.61 11.23 36.13
C THR A 279 -11.08 10.83 36.04
N SER A 280 -11.56 10.47 34.85
CA SER A 280 -12.95 10.09 34.60
C SER A 280 -12.98 8.79 33.81
N LEU A 281 -13.62 7.77 34.39
CA LEU A 281 -13.77 6.46 33.76
C LEU A 281 -14.53 6.53 32.43
N LEU A 282 -15.51 7.44 32.31
CA LEU A 282 -16.23 7.70 31.06
C LEU A 282 -15.28 8.19 29.95
N HIS A 283 -14.27 8.98 30.31
CA HIS A 283 -13.28 9.44 29.35
C HIS A 283 -12.30 8.32 28.98
N VAL A 284 -11.86 7.51 29.93
CA VAL A 284 -11.05 6.31 29.64
C VAL A 284 -11.79 5.40 28.66
N ARG A 285 -13.08 5.16 28.91
CA ARG A 285 -13.96 4.39 28.03
C ARG A 285 -14.07 5.01 26.64
N HIS A 286 -14.28 6.32 26.53
CA HIS A 286 -14.29 7.00 25.24
C HIS A 286 -12.97 6.85 24.45
N ILE A 287 -11.83 6.82 25.14
CA ILE A 287 -10.52 6.69 24.50
C ILE A 287 -10.33 5.27 23.94
N PHE A 288 -10.57 4.26 24.77
CA PHE A 288 -10.20 2.87 24.49
C PHE A 288 -11.35 1.98 24.01
N ASP A 289 -12.62 2.39 24.06
CA ASP A 289 -13.68 1.57 23.47
C ASP A 289 -13.43 1.36 21.97
N SER A 290 -13.51 0.09 21.57
CA SER A 290 -13.49 -0.33 20.17
C SER A 290 -14.73 -1.18 19.85
N PRO A 291 -15.18 -1.20 18.58
CA PRO A 291 -16.33 -2.00 18.18
C PRO A 291 -16.14 -3.50 18.37
N ASP A 292 -14.91 -3.98 18.16
CA ASP A 292 -14.58 -5.41 18.22
C ASP A 292 -14.27 -5.87 19.65
N VAL A 293 -13.62 -5.00 20.45
CA VAL A 293 -13.28 -5.27 21.86
C VAL A 293 -13.66 -4.05 22.71
N PRO A 294 -14.78 -4.09 23.45
CA PRO A 294 -15.15 -3.01 24.36
C PRO A 294 -14.22 -2.97 25.59
N LEU A 295 -14.06 -1.79 26.18
CA LEU A 295 -13.38 -1.67 27.46
C LEU A 295 -14.28 -2.25 28.57
N GLU A 296 -13.79 -3.27 29.26
CA GLU A 296 -14.45 -3.89 30.39
C GLU A 296 -14.00 -3.19 31.68
N ASP A 297 -14.55 -2.03 31.96
CA ASP A 297 -14.25 -1.25 33.18
C ASP A 297 -14.61 -1.98 34.48
N THR A 298 -15.40 -3.05 34.39
CA THR A 298 -15.56 -4.07 35.43
C THR A 298 -15.51 -5.47 34.79
N ARG A 299 -14.73 -6.38 35.38
CA ARG A 299 -14.62 -7.79 34.95
C ARG A 299 -15.05 -8.71 36.08
N ALA A 300 -15.79 -9.78 35.76
CA ALA A 300 -16.25 -10.78 36.74
C ALA A 300 -15.44 -12.07 36.64
N PHE A 301 -15.29 -12.77 37.76
CA PHE A 301 -14.46 -13.96 37.88
C PHE A 301 -15.15 -15.06 38.71
N VAL A 302 -14.74 -16.31 38.47
CA VAL A 302 -15.01 -17.45 39.34
C VAL A 302 -13.69 -18.02 39.82
N GLU A 303 -13.63 -18.35 41.11
CA GLU A 303 -12.54 -19.11 41.73
C GLU A 303 -12.72 -20.61 41.45
N ASN A 304 -11.70 -21.22 40.87
CA ASN A 304 -11.64 -22.65 40.58
C ASN A 304 -11.22 -23.42 41.84
N ARG A 305 -11.42 -24.75 41.83
CA ARG A 305 -11.05 -25.63 42.96
C ARG A 305 -9.56 -25.63 43.27
N ASP A 306 -8.72 -25.29 42.30
CA ASP A 306 -7.26 -25.19 42.42
C ASP A 306 -6.78 -23.80 42.93
N GLY A 307 -7.71 -22.89 43.25
CA GLY A 307 -7.41 -21.53 43.70
C GLY A 307 -7.08 -20.56 42.56
N THR A 308 -7.18 -20.97 41.30
CA THR A 308 -7.01 -20.08 40.14
C THR A 308 -8.32 -19.33 39.84
N TYR A 309 -8.23 -18.18 39.18
CA TYR A 309 -9.41 -17.41 38.77
C TYR A 309 -9.59 -17.47 37.25
N ARG A 310 -10.83 -17.60 36.81
CA ARG A 310 -11.21 -17.50 35.40
C ARG A 310 -12.27 -16.44 35.19
N VAL A 311 -12.25 -15.79 34.04
CA VAL A 311 -13.25 -14.79 33.67
C VAL A 311 -14.63 -15.45 33.61
N TYR A 312 -15.61 -14.81 34.24
CA TYR A 312 -17.01 -15.20 34.23
C TYR A 312 -17.80 -14.32 33.27
N GLN A 313 -18.39 -14.94 32.24
CA GLN A 313 -19.39 -14.30 31.40
C GLN A 313 -20.76 -14.84 31.81
N PRO A 314 -21.66 -14.01 32.36
CA PRO A 314 -23.01 -14.45 32.66
C PRO A 314 -23.70 -14.85 31.35
N PRO A 315 -24.45 -15.96 31.34
CA PRO A 315 -25.26 -16.30 30.17
C PRO A 315 -26.26 -15.15 29.90
N PRO A 316 -26.58 -14.89 28.61
CA PRO A 316 -27.61 -13.93 28.26
C PRO A 316 -28.89 -14.31 29.04
N SER A 317 -29.44 -13.34 29.76
CA SER A 317 -30.57 -13.58 30.65
C SER A 317 -31.81 -13.92 29.83
N ASP A 318 -32.11 -15.20 29.62
CA ASP A 318 -33.44 -15.63 29.18
C ASP A 318 -34.43 -15.32 30.30
N GLY A 319 -35.38 -14.45 29.99
CA GLY A 319 -36.27 -13.78 30.94
C GLY A 319 -37.36 -14.67 31.56
N GLN A 320 -37.01 -15.79 32.18
CA GLN A 320 -37.95 -16.57 32.99
C GLN A 320 -37.51 -16.60 34.45
N ARG A 321 -38.07 -15.65 35.21
CA ARG A 321 -38.04 -15.64 36.67
C ARG A 321 -38.87 -16.81 37.19
N ALA A 322 -38.22 -17.86 37.68
CA ALA A 322 -38.87 -18.84 38.54
C ALA A 322 -38.94 -18.25 39.96
N ASP A 323 -40.16 -17.87 40.37
CA ASP A 323 -40.44 -17.36 41.71
C ASP A 323 -40.22 -18.47 42.75
N GLY A 324 -39.53 -18.15 43.85
CA GLY A 324 -39.50 -19.00 45.06
C GLY A 324 -38.21 -19.79 45.36
N CYS A 325 -37.16 -19.74 44.53
CA CYS A 325 -35.86 -20.31 44.91
C CYS A 325 -34.92 -19.17 45.36
N PRO A 326 -34.37 -19.17 46.60
CA PRO A 326 -33.36 -18.19 46.97
C PRO A 326 -32.18 -18.33 46.01
N ARG A 327 -31.97 -17.30 45.18
CA ARG A 327 -30.84 -17.26 44.25
C ARG A 327 -29.57 -17.36 45.11
N ILE A 328 -28.92 -18.52 45.08
CA ILE A 328 -27.52 -18.64 45.48
C ILE A 328 -26.79 -17.68 44.54
N LYS A 329 -26.43 -16.50 45.02
CA LYS A 329 -25.54 -15.61 44.28
C LYS A 329 -24.20 -16.34 44.26
N PRO A 330 -23.68 -16.76 43.09
CA PRO A 330 -22.32 -17.25 43.01
C PRO A 330 -21.40 -16.20 43.64
N LEU A 331 -20.32 -16.62 44.28
CA LEU A 331 -19.32 -15.72 44.87
C LEU A 331 -18.95 -14.65 43.83
N GLU A 332 -19.34 -13.39 44.08
CA GLU A 332 -19.17 -12.32 43.08
C GLU A 332 -17.78 -11.74 43.24
N LEU A 333 -16.83 -12.32 42.53
CA LEU A 333 -15.46 -11.82 42.41
C LEU A 333 -15.39 -10.88 41.20
N LYS A 334 -15.05 -9.61 41.42
CA LYS A 334 -14.93 -8.64 40.32
C LYS A 334 -13.69 -7.79 40.47
N THR A 335 -13.13 -7.36 39.35
CA THR A 335 -12.16 -6.25 39.30
C THR A 335 -12.81 -5.05 38.64
N PHE A 336 -12.39 -3.84 39.02
CA PHE A 336 -12.89 -2.61 38.40
C PHE A 336 -11.77 -1.59 38.21
N LEU A 337 -11.78 -0.88 37.10
CA LEU A 337 -10.75 0.09 36.77
C LEU A 337 -10.88 1.35 37.64
N ASN A 338 -9.79 1.80 38.25
CA ASN A 338 -9.77 3.06 38.98
C ASN A 338 -9.40 4.21 38.04
N SER A 339 -10.27 5.21 37.96
CA SER A 339 -9.98 6.49 37.33
C SER A 339 -10.71 7.61 38.08
N HIS A 340 -9.98 8.26 38.97
CA HIS A 340 -10.43 9.38 39.80
C HIS A 340 -9.24 10.28 40.16
N PRO A 341 -9.43 11.49 40.74
CA PRO A 341 -8.34 12.44 40.94
C PRO A 341 -7.12 11.92 41.74
N ALA A 342 -7.33 11.03 42.71
CA ALA A 342 -6.25 10.45 43.51
C ALA A 342 -5.50 9.30 42.81
N CYS A 343 -6.17 8.57 41.90
CA CYS A 343 -5.61 7.49 41.08
C CYS A 343 -6.04 7.68 39.62
N PRO A 344 -5.41 8.62 38.88
CA PRO A 344 -5.75 8.84 37.48
C PRO A 344 -5.25 7.69 36.59
N PHE A 345 -5.92 7.49 35.47
CA PHE A 345 -5.39 6.71 34.36
C PHE A 345 -4.41 7.60 33.59
N VAL A 346 -3.14 7.24 33.55
CA VAL A 346 -2.07 8.06 32.96
C VAL A 346 -1.68 7.51 31.60
N ILE A 347 -1.66 8.40 30.61
CA ILE A 347 -1.18 8.12 29.25
C ILE A 347 0.07 8.95 29.00
N GLU A 348 1.19 8.31 28.68
CA GLU A 348 2.45 8.98 28.34
C GLU A 348 2.85 8.66 26.90
N TRP A 349 3.32 9.67 26.17
CA TRP A 349 3.78 9.53 24.79
C TRP A 349 5.15 10.13 24.58
N SER A 350 6.04 9.34 23.98
CA SER A 350 7.39 9.72 23.55
C SER A 350 7.53 9.52 22.03
N PRO A 351 7.49 10.58 21.21
CA PRO A 351 7.44 10.45 19.75
C PRO A 351 8.74 9.89 19.13
N ASP A 352 9.91 10.28 19.63
CA ASP A 352 11.18 10.11 18.92
C ASP A 352 11.97 8.85 19.29
N VAL A 353 11.32 7.76 19.71
CA VAL A 353 12.03 6.51 20.04
C VAL A 353 12.63 5.87 18.78
N LEU A 354 11.94 5.94 17.63
CA LEU A 354 12.44 5.53 16.32
C LEU A 354 12.09 6.58 15.24
N PRO A 355 12.89 7.65 15.11
CA PRO A 355 12.54 8.83 14.29
C PRO A 355 12.40 8.53 12.79
N ARG A 356 13.24 7.62 12.25
CA ARG A 356 13.27 7.32 10.81
C ARG A 356 12.03 6.57 10.34
N SER A 357 11.53 5.64 11.15
CA SER A 357 10.32 4.86 10.86
C SER A 357 9.05 5.54 11.37
N ARG A 358 9.18 6.68 12.05
CA ARG A 358 8.06 7.39 12.70
C ARG A 358 7.31 6.47 13.65
N VAL A 359 8.04 5.84 14.57
CA VAL A 359 7.46 5.06 15.68
C VAL A 359 7.88 5.69 17.00
N GLY A 360 6.90 5.94 17.86
CA GLY A 360 7.10 6.41 19.24
C GLY A 360 6.71 5.35 20.25
N GLU A 361 6.82 5.69 21.52
CA GLU A 361 6.48 4.82 22.64
C GLU A 361 5.30 5.39 23.43
N LEU A 362 4.25 4.58 23.58
CA LEU A 362 3.06 4.85 24.37
C LEU A 362 3.14 4.04 25.67
N ARG A 363 3.05 4.71 26.83
CA ARG A 363 2.96 4.04 28.14
C ARG A 363 1.62 4.33 28.80
N LEU A 364 0.95 3.28 29.27
CA LEU A 364 -0.31 3.37 30.01
C LEU A 364 -0.08 2.93 31.45
N LYS A 365 -0.44 3.77 32.42
CA LYS A 365 -0.35 3.46 33.86
C LYS A 365 -1.73 3.63 34.49
N PHE A 366 -2.17 2.62 35.21
CA PHE A 366 -3.47 2.62 35.86
C PHE A 366 -3.48 1.66 37.04
N GLU A 367 -4.45 1.86 37.93
CA GLU A 367 -4.72 0.96 39.05
C GLU A 367 -6.14 0.39 38.89
N TYR A 368 -6.40 -0.76 39.50
CA TYR A 368 -7.73 -1.37 39.53
C TYR A 368 -8.01 -1.96 40.92
N GLY A 369 -9.28 -1.95 41.32
CA GLY A 369 -9.75 -2.48 42.59
C GLY A 369 -10.34 -3.87 42.47
N HIS A 370 -10.62 -4.47 43.63
CA HIS A 370 -11.24 -5.78 43.76
C HIS A 370 -12.55 -5.65 44.53
N LEU A 371 -13.59 -6.33 44.07
CA LEU A 371 -14.85 -6.51 44.79
C LEU A 371 -15.02 -7.99 45.09
N ARG A 372 -15.30 -8.29 46.35
CA ARG A 372 -15.72 -9.61 46.80
C ARG A 372 -17.12 -9.49 47.39
N ASN A 373 -18.10 -10.12 46.75
CA ASN A 373 -19.51 -10.05 47.16
C ASN A 373 -20.05 -8.62 47.31
N GLY A 374 -19.61 -7.73 46.42
CA GLY A 374 -20.02 -6.31 46.41
C GLY A 374 -19.28 -5.41 47.42
N GLN A 375 -18.37 -5.96 48.22
CA GLN A 375 -17.52 -5.19 49.14
C GLN A 375 -16.13 -4.99 48.53
N VAL A 376 -15.55 -3.80 48.71
CA VAL A 376 -14.18 -3.50 48.25
C VAL A 376 -13.19 -4.31 49.08
N GLU A 377 -12.43 -5.17 48.41
CA GLU A 377 -11.36 -5.96 49.01
C GLU A 377 -10.06 -5.14 48.98
N LEU A 378 -9.64 -4.64 50.14
CA LEU A 378 -8.38 -3.93 50.29
C LEU A 378 -7.24 -4.96 50.31
N ARG A 379 -6.45 -5.01 49.24
CA ARG A 379 -5.27 -5.86 49.19
C ARG A 379 -4.01 -5.08 49.57
N PRO A 380 -3.21 -5.58 50.52
CA PRO A 380 -1.92 -4.98 50.79
C PRO A 380 -1.03 -5.10 49.54
N PRO A 381 -0.17 -4.11 49.27
CA PRO A 381 0.80 -4.23 48.18
C PRO A 381 1.68 -5.46 48.43
N LEU A 382 1.86 -6.29 47.39
CA LEU A 382 2.84 -7.37 47.45
C LEU A 382 4.22 -6.78 47.77
N PRO A 383 5.03 -7.42 48.63
CA PRO A 383 6.38 -6.96 48.91
C PRO A 383 7.16 -6.89 47.60
N VAL A 384 7.72 -5.72 47.31
CA VAL A 384 8.55 -5.49 46.12
C VAL A 384 9.74 -6.45 46.22
N SER A 385 9.79 -7.43 45.32
CA SER A 385 10.96 -8.31 45.22
C SER A 385 12.16 -7.44 44.82
N PRO A 386 13.32 -7.52 45.49
CA PRO A 386 14.48 -6.76 45.08
C PRO A 386 14.85 -7.13 43.63
N PRO A 387 15.35 -6.17 42.84
CA PRO A 387 15.79 -6.47 41.48
C PRO A 387 16.85 -7.55 41.53
N CYS A 388 16.65 -8.62 40.76
CA CYS A 388 17.71 -9.57 40.45
C CYS A 388 18.80 -8.79 39.70
N TYR A 389 19.95 -8.59 40.33
CA TYR A 389 21.13 -7.99 39.73
C TYR A 389 21.79 -8.93 38.72
#